data_AF-A0A0G4PDF8-F1
#
_entry.id   AF-A0A0G4PDF8-F1
#
_cell.length_a   1.000
_cell.length_b   1.000
_cell.length_c   1.000
_cell.angle_alpha   90.00
_cell.angle_beta   90.00
_cell.angle_gamma   90.00
#
_symmetry.space_group_name_H-M   'P 1'
#
loop_
_entity.id
_entity.type
_entity.pdbx_description
1 polymer ?
#
loop_
_entity_poly.entity_id
_entity_poly.type
_entity_poly.pdbx_seq_one_letter_code
_entity_poly.pdbx_strand_id
1 'polypeptide(L)'
;MIYSVDAASIDEIPALLVGFLQPFLQNLILPSLLSLFYLFCTGSLFFDVVHYMLHRTNTSSHPLLRHLARIHRFHHLYFTRHMNFDDKYLWQNLVQALPLELGLQIFGTALGYVLATWATPTGAVWITQRHLWSMIGIQIIRTIVVVLLSGRDSNHLVYKTAPKDPNWIFAGPEYHALHHVYPDRYIGSFIKLFDWVWGTSYSVRGKRFVITGGNGAFGRAIVAELEQEGVQSIRSLKFGVDWDHQNFEKAIAALSACDVLILAHGTKGQDAVESNCNSTVRLVQLFKQNRPINETSPTLPEVWYVGSEIEFHPAFGNKELQRYSQSKRRFLPHARSFFDDADIIYRHIVPSAFQSPMGPAILSAGWAARCTMFWIRRGARYVPVTYTGFAYLNYFKFMYLVPYAQGKDKV
;
A
#
# COMPACT_ATOMS: atom_id res chain seq x y z
N MET A 1 -21.72 -53.51 -15.37
CA MET A 1 -22.29 -52.54 -14.41
C MET A 1 -21.17 -51.55 -14.07
N ILE A 2 -21.02 -50.52 -14.91
CA ILE A 2 -20.06 -49.43 -14.73
C ILE A 2 -20.88 -48.17 -15.02
N TYR A 3 -21.07 -47.34 -14.00
CA TYR A 3 -21.83 -46.09 -14.09
C TYR A 3 -21.13 -45.13 -15.07
N SER A 4 -21.86 -44.63 -16.07
CA SER A 4 -21.45 -43.44 -16.81
C SER A 4 -21.65 -42.24 -15.90
N VAL A 5 -20.59 -41.47 -15.71
CA VAL A 5 -20.68 -40.13 -15.12
C VAL A 5 -21.02 -39.22 -16.28
N ASP A 6 -22.27 -38.75 -16.33
CA ASP A 6 -22.70 -37.74 -17.30
C ASP A 6 -21.94 -36.44 -17.02
N ALA A 7 -21.16 -36.01 -18.00
CA ALA A 7 -20.56 -34.69 -18.02
C ALA A 7 -21.71 -33.69 -18.19
N ALA A 8 -22.07 -32.98 -17.12
CA ALA A 8 -23.00 -31.86 -17.17
C ALA A 8 -22.59 -30.93 -18.32
N SER A 9 -23.52 -30.66 -19.23
CA SER A 9 -23.25 -29.81 -20.38
C SER A 9 -22.85 -28.42 -19.87
N ILE A 10 -21.91 -27.77 -20.58
CA ILE A 10 -21.43 -26.42 -20.24
C ILE A 10 -22.60 -25.40 -20.19
N ASP A 11 -23.74 -25.73 -20.79
CA ASP A 11 -24.96 -24.93 -20.80
C ASP A 11 -25.79 -25.02 -19.49
N GLU A 12 -25.50 -25.96 -18.60
CA GLU A 12 -26.16 -26.06 -17.28
C GLU A 12 -25.47 -25.25 -16.18
N ILE A 13 -24.22 -24.81 -16.39
CA ILE A 13 -23.45 -24.03 -15.42
C ILE A 13 -24.15 -22.70 -15.05
N PRO A 14 -24.74 -21.93 -16.00
CA PRO A 14 -25.51 -20.74 -15.67
C PRO A 14 -26.77 -21.06 -14.85
N ALA A 15 -27.48 -22.14 -15.16
CA ALA A 15 -28.68 -22.55 -14.43
C ALA A 15 -28.36 -23.02 -13.00
N LEU A 16 -27.22 -23.70 -12.82
CA LEU A 16 -26.73 -24.15 -11.52
C LEU A 16 -26.23 -22.98 -10.66
N LEU A 17 -25.55 -21.99 -11.27
CA LEU A 17 -25.16 -20.73 -10.62
C LEU A 17 -26.38 -19.90 -10.22
N VAL A 18 -27.37 -19.79 -11.08
CA VAL A 18 -28.64 -19.10 -10.78
C VAL A 18 -29.36 -19.82 -9.64
N GLY A 19 -29.49 -21.15 -9.68
CA GLY A 19 -30.11 -21.95 -8.61
C GLY A 19 -29.35 -21.86 -7.28
N PHE A 20 -28.02 -21.75 -7.31
CA PHE A 20 -27.18 -21.57 -6.11
C PHE A 20 -27.30 -20.15 -5.51
N LEU A 21 -27.47 -19.13 -6.35
CA LEU A 21 -27.63 -17.73 -5.93
C LEU A 21 -29.08 -17.37 -5.59
N GLN A 22 -30.07 -18.13 -6.07
CA GLN A 22 -31.49 -17.85 -5.91
C GLN A 22 -31.95 -17.76 -4.43
N PRO A 23 -31.49 -18.61 -3.48
CA PRO A 23 -31.78 -18.46 -2.05
C PRO A 23 -31.15 -17.19 -1.44
N PHE A 24 -30.01 -16.75 -1.96
CA PHE A 24 -29.32 -15.52 -1.54
C PHE A 24 -29.98 -14.26 -2.11
N LEU A 25 -30.51 -14.34 -3.33
CA LEU A 25 -31.25 -13.26 -3.99
C LEU A 25 -32.68 -13.09 -3.43
N GLN A 26 -33.31 -14.17 -2.93
CA GLN A 26 -34.63 -14.12 -2.29
C GLN A 26 -34.60 -13.53 -0.86
N ASN A 27 -33.45 -13.53 -0.20
CA ASN A 27 -33.27 -12.80 1.05
C ASN A 27 -33.21 -11.30 0.75
N LEU A 28 -34.33 -10.57 0.88
CA LEU A 28 -34.43 -9.12 0.64
C LEU A 28 -33.31 -8.28 1.29
N ILE A 29 -32.68 -8.80 2.34
CA ILE A 29 -31.59 -8.17 3.09
C ILE A 29 -30.31 -8.06 2.23
N LEU A 30 -29.86 -9.14 1.59
CA LEU A 30 -28.55 -9.14 0.93
C LEU A 30 -28.50 -8.20 -0.30
N PRO A 31 -29.48 -8.22 -1.23
CA PRO A 31 -29.52 -7.25 -2.32
C PRO A 31 -29.61 -5.81 -1.81
N SER A 32 -30.38 -5.55 -0.75
CA SER A 32 -30.47 -4.21 -0.15
C SER A 32 -29.13 -3.75 0.44
N LEU A 33 -28.40 -4.64 1.13
CA LEU A 33 -27.07 -4.35 1.65
C LEU A 33 -26.06 -4.07 0.53
N LEU A 34 -26.09 -4.83 -0.55
CA LEU A 34 -25.24 -4.60 -1.73
C LEU A 34 -25.54 -3.24 -2.37
N SER A 35 -26.80 -2.86 -2.46
CA SER A 35 -27.21 -1.54 -2.99
C SER A 35 -26.75 -0.39 -2.10
N LEU A 36 -26.88 -0.53 -0.78
CA LEU A 36 -26.34 0.46 0.17
C LEU A 36 -24.82 0.54 0.08
N PHE A 37 -24.13 -0.60 0.02
CA PHE A 37 -22.68 -0.67 -0.12
C PHE A 37 -22.19 -0.04 -1.43
N TYR A 38 -22.91 -0.26 -2.54
CA TYR A 38 -22.62 0.40 -3.81
C TYR A 38 -22.75 1.93 -3.70
N LEU A 39 -23.88 2.42 -3.17
CA LEU A 39 -24.12 3.86 -2.99
C LEU A 39 -23.12 4.53 -2.06
N PHE A 40 -22.65 3.79 -1.06
CA PHE A 40 -21.57 4.21 -0.19
C PHE A 40 -20.23 4.32 -0.92
N CYS A 41 -19.87 3.27 -1.68
CA CYS A 41 -18.64 3.24 -2.46
C CYS A 41 -18.60 4.34 -3.53
N THR A 42 -19.71 4.63 -4.21
CA THR A 42 -19.77 5.71 -5.21
C THR A 42 -19.64 7.09 -4.56
N GLY A 43 -20.27 7.30 -3.40
CA GLY A 43 -20.10 8.51 -2.59
C GLY A 43 -18.64 8.73 -2.17
N SER A 44 -17.98 7.68 -1.64
CA SER A 44 -16.55 7.69 -1.31
C SER A 44 -15.70 8.00 -2.54
N LEU A 45 -15.86 7.25 -3.64
CA LEU A 45 -15.02 7.41 -4.82
C LEU A 45 -15.13 8.80 -5.45
N PHE A 46 -16.35 9.35 -5.53
CA PHE A 46 -16.54 10.71 -6.03
C PHE A 46 -15.84 11.73 -5.12
N PHE A 47 -16.01 11.59 -3.80
CA PHE A 47 -15.30 12.42 -2.83
C PHE A 47 -13.79 12.32 -3.04
N ASP A 48 -13.23 11.12 -3.20
CA ASP A 48 -11.78 10.90 -3.39
C ASP A 48 -11.25 11.62 -4.64
N VAL A 49 -12.00 11.57 -5.75
CA VAL A 49 -11.65 12.29 -6.98
C VAL A 49 -11.62 13.80 -6.74
N VAL A 50 -12.65 14.36 -6.12
CA VAL A 50 -12.71 15.80 -5.82
C VAL A 50 -11.64 16.18 -4.80
N HIS A 51 -11.42 15.36 -3.78
CA HIS A 51 -10.40 15.52 -2.75
C HIS A 51 -9.00 15.64 -3.35
N TYR A 52 -8.65 14.75 -4.29
CA TYR A 52 -7.43 14.86 -5.07
C TYR A 52 -7.33 16.19 -5.83
N MET A 53 -8.42 16.64 -6.44
CA MET A 53 -8.45 17.94 -7.14
C MET A 53 -8.30 19.13 -6.19
N LEU A 54 -8.88 19.07 -4.99
CA LEU A 54 -8.78 20.14 -3.98
C LEU A 54 -7.32 20.36 -3.57
N HIS A 55 -6.55 19.29 -3.36
CA HIS A 55 -5.10 19.39 -3.11
C HIS A 55 -4.34 20.03 -4.28
N ARG A 56 -4.67 19.63 -5.52
CA ARG A 56 -4.03 20.15 -6.74
C ARG A 56 -4.39 21.60 -7.06
N THR A 57 -5.49 22.12 -6.53
CA THR A 57 -6.04 23.43 -6.92
C THR A 57 -5.86 24.52 -5.86
N ASN A 58 -5.11 24.25 -4.79
CA ASN A 58 -4.80 25.23 -3.74
C ASN A 58 -4.09 26.49 -4.30
N THR A 59 -3.33 26.36 -5.39
CA THR A 59 -2.66 27.46 -6.10
C THR A 59 -3.30 27.79 -7.46
N SER A 60 -4.46 27.21 -7.78
CA SER A 60 -5.14 27.42 -9.07
C SER A 60 -5.46 28.90 -9.30
N SER A 61 -5.40 29.35 -10.57
CA SER A 61 -5.81 30.70 -10.96
C SER A 61 -7.32 30.93 -10.83
N HIS A 62 -8.12 29.86 -10.91
CA HIS A 62 -9.58 29.94 -10.85
C HIS A 62 -10.08 30.23 -9.42
N PRO A 63 -10.84 31.33 -9.18
CA PRO A 63 -11.25 31.74 -7.83
C PRO A 63 -12.04 30.69 -7.07
N LEU A 64 -13.01 30.04 -7.73
CA LEU A 64 -13.86 29.01 -7.11
C LEU A 64 -13.05 27.78 -6.63
N LEU A 65 -12.21 27.21 -7.51
CA LEU A 65 -11.41 26.02 -7.17
C LEU A 65 -10.47 26.30 -5.99
N ARG A 66 -9.82 27.47 -6.02
CA ARG A 66 -8.95 27.91 -4.92
C ARG A 66 -9.73 28.20 -3.62
N HIS A 67 -10.97 28.66 -3.72
CA HIS A 67 -11.84 28.85 -2.55
C HIS A 67 -12.25 27.51 -1.93
N LEU A 68 -12.68 26.54 -2.74
CA LEU A 68 -13.01 25.19 -2.26
C LEU A 68 -11.78 24.49 -1.66
N ALA A 69 -10.62 24.59 -2.31
CA ALA A 69 -9.36 24.07 -1.78
C ALA A 69 -8.97 24.71 -0.44
N ARG A 70 -9.27 26.01 -0.25
CA ARG A 70 -9.05 26.70 1.02
C ARG A 70 -9.97 26.18 2.12
N ILE A 71 -11.24 25.91 1.82
CA ILE A 71 -12.18 25.32 2.77
C ILE A 71 -11.67 23.95 3.23
N HIS A 72 -11.29 23.09 2.27
CA HIS A 72 -10.66 21.79 2.55
C HIS A 72 -9.41 21.93 3.42
N ARG A 73 -8.60 22.98 3.20
CA ARG A 73 -7.39 23.22 4.00
C ARG A 73 -7.68 23.41 5.49
N PHE A 74 -8.86 23.88 5.90
CA PHE A 74 -9.19 24.00 7.33
C PHE A 74 -9.18 22.65 8.05
N HIS A 75 -9.50 21.56 7.34
CA HIS A 75 -9.36 20.20 7.86
C HIS A 75 -7.91 19.87 8.21
N HIS A 76 -6.98 20.09 7.29
CA HIS A 76 -5.54 19.88 7.49
C HIS A 76 -4.87 20.87 8.44
N LEU A 77 -5.48 22.03 8.64
CA LEU A 77 -5.03 22.99 9.64
C LEU A 77 -5.54 22.62 11.02
N TYR A 78 -6.76 22.10 11.13
CA TYR A 78 -7.33 21.60 12.38
C TYR A 78 -6.66 20.32 12.83
N PHE A 79 -6.51 19.31 11.97
CA PHE A 79 -5.69 18.14 12.24
C PHE A 79 -4.43 18.20 11.38
N THR A 80 -3.31 18.51 12.03
CA THR A 80 -2.09 18.94 11.36
C THR A 80 -1.30 17.77 10.76
N ARG A 81 -0.30 18.08 9.91
CA ARG A 81 0.69 17.12 9.41
C ARG A 81 1.49 16.39 10.50
N HIS A 82 1.47 16.91 11.72
CA HIS A 82 2.09 16.28 12.90
C HIS A 82 1.07 15.45 13.69
N MET A 83 -0.10 15.17 13.11
CA MET A 83 -1.19 14.36 13.68
C MET A 83 -1.66 14.88 15.04
N ASN A 84 -1.70 16.20 15.19
CA ASN A 84 -2.18 16.90 16.38
C ASN A 84 -3.28 17.88 16.01
N PHE A 85 -4.21 18.12 16.95
CA PHE A 85 -5.28 19.09 16.79
C PHE A 85 -4.81 20.52 17.10
N ASP A 86 -5.20 21.48 16.25
CA ASP A 86 -5.04 22.93 16.46
C ASP A 86 -6.42 23.60 16.56
N ASP A 87 -6.88 23.80 17.79
CA ASP A 87 -8.21 24.32 18.10
C ASP A 87 -8.46 25.73 17.53
N LYS A 88 -7.41 26.45 17.08
CA LYS A 88 -7.55 27.70 16.31
C LYS A 88 -8.45 27.54 15.08
N TYR A 89 -8.45 26.37 14.45
CA TYR A 89 -9.20 26.09 13.23
C TYR A 89 -10.46 25.25 13.45
N LEU A 90 -10.80 24.95 14.71
CA LEU A 90 -11.95 24.12 15.07
C LEU A 90 -13.23 24.61 14.42
N TRP A 91 -13.54 25.91 14.57
CA TRP A 91 -14.78 26.46 14.05
C TRP A 91 -14.87 26.37 12.53
N GLN A 92 -13.79 26.71 11.81
CA GLN A 92 -13.75 26.63 10.35
C GLN A 92 -13.85 25.18 9.87
N ASN A 93 -13.26 24.23 10.60
CA ASN A 93 -13.42 22.81 10.31
C ASN A 93 -14.89 22.38 10.43
N LEU A 94 -15.54 22.72 11.56
CA LEU A 94 -16.92 22.32 11.85
C LEU A 94 -17.96 22.91 10.88
N VAL A 95 -17.82 24.19 10.52
CA VAL A 95 -18.86 24.90 9.76
C VAL A 95 -18.56 25.04 8.27
N GLN A 96 -17.33 24.72 7.82
CA GLN A 96 -16.95 24.83 6.40
C GLN A 96 -16.44 23.51 5.84
N ALA A 97 -15.39 22.93 6.46
CA ALA A 97 -14.77 21.72 5.92
C ALA A 97 -15.72 20.51 5.99
N LEU A 98 -16.25 20.18 7.17
CA LEU A 98 -17.15 19.03 7.32
C LEU A 98 -18.43 19.13 6.47
N PRO A 99 -19.12 20.29 6.37
CA PRO A 99 -20.25 20.43 5.46
C PRO A 99 -19.89 20.29 3.98
N LEU A 100 -18.70 20.76 3.56
CA LEU A 100 -18.21 20.55 2.20
C LEU A 100 -18.00 19.05 1.93
N GLU A 101 -17.34 18.33 2.84
CA GLU A 101 -17.12 16.89 2.71
C GLU A 101 -18.44 16.12 2.62
N LEU A 102 -19.40 16.41 3.50
CA LEU A 102 -20.74 15.82 3.47
C LEU A 102 -21.46 16.11 2.14
N GLY A 103 -21.43 17.37 1.68
CA GLY A 103 -22.07 17.75 0.43
C GLY A 103 -21.51 17.00 -0.78
N LEU A 104 -20.19 16.83 -0.84
CA LEU A 104 -19.52 16.05 -1.88
C LEU A 104 -19.87 14.57 -1.81
N GLN A 105 -19.95 13.98 -0.61
CA GLN A 105 -20.36 12.58 -0.42
C GLN A 105 -21.81 12.35 -0.84
N ILE A 106 -22.73 13.22 -0.43
CA ILE A 106 -24.15 13.15 -0.83
C ILE A 106 -24.27 13.27 -2.35
N PHE A 107 -23.56 14.22 -2.97
CA PHE A 107 -23.58 14.39 -4.41
C PHE A 107 -23.06 13.15 -5.14
N GLY A 108 -21.95 12.57 -4.69
CA GLY A 108 -21.40 11.32 -5.21
C GLY A 108 -22.36 10.14 -5.10
N THR A 109 -23.03 10.01 -3.94
CA THR A 109 -24.05 8.98 -3.72
C THR A 109 -25.28 9.17 -4.61
N ALA A 110 -25.74 10.40 -4.80
CA ALA A 110 -26.83 10.72 -5.73
C ALA A 110 -26.45 10.42 -7.18
N LEU A 111 -25.22 10.77 -7.59
CA LEU A 111 -24.70 10.42 -8.92
C LEU A 111 -24.62 8.90 -9.12
N GLY A 112 -24.15 8.17 -8.11
CA GLY A 112 -24.15 6.70 -8.11
C GLY A 112 -25.55 6.12 -8.29
N TYR A 113 -26.55 6.67 -7.61
CA TYR A 113 -27.95 6.27 -7.78
C TYR A 113 -28.44 6.49 -9.22
N VAL A 114 -28.15 7.66 -9.82
CA VAL A 114 -28.51 7.97 -11.21
C VAL A 114 -27.82 7.00 -12.17
N LEU A 115 -26.52 6.76 -12.00
CA LEU A 115 -25.74 5.84 -12.83
C LEU A 115 -26.27 4.40 -12.75
N ALA A 116 -26.57 3.91 -11.55
CA ALA A 116 -27.15 2.59 -11.37
C ALA A 116 -28.53 2.49 -12.03
N THR A 117 -29.38 3.50 -11.86
CA THR A 117 -30.72 3.53 -12.46
C THR A 117 -30.64 3.54 -13.99
N TRP A 118 -29.69 4.28 -14.56
CA TRP A 118 -29.48 4.35 -16.01
C TRP A 118 -28.89 3.06 -16.59
N ALA A 119 -27.96 2.42 -15.89
CA ALA A 119 -27.30 1.20 -16.35
C ALA A 119 -28.13 -0.08 -16.13
N THR A 120 -29.19 -0.03 -15.31
CA THR A 120 -30.00 -1.21 -14.99
C THR A 120 -31.03 -1.48 -16.09
N PRO A 121 -31.09 -2.70 -16.65
CA PRO A 121 -32.10 -3.07 -17.64
C PRO A 121 -33.53 -2.85 -17.13
N THR A 122 -34.42 -2.43 -18.03
CA THR A 122 -35.85 -2.27 -17.75
C THR A 122 -36.44 -3.54 -17.13
N GLY A 123 -37.01 -3.43 -15.93
CA GLY A 123 -37.64 -4.53 -15.20
C GLY A 123 -36.80 -5.11 -14.05
N ALA A 124 -35.51 -4.80 -13.97
CA ALA A 124 -34.68 -5.10 -12.80
C ALA A 124 -34.60 -3.86 -11.88
N VAL A 125 -34.85 -4.03 -10.59
CA VAL A 125 -34.69 -2.96 -9.59
C VAL A 125 -33.87 -3.51 -8.43
N TRP A 126 -32.58 -3.19 -8.40
CA TRP A 126 -31.71 -3.51 -7.27
C TRP A 126 -31.43 -2.28 -6.40
N ILE A 127 -31.40 -1.07 -6.97
CA ILE A 127 -31.34 0.19 -6.21
C ILE A 127 -32.68 0.92 -6.23
N THR A 128 -33.13 1.39 -5.07
CA THR A 128 -34.41 2.10 -4.89
C THR A 128 -34.15 3.49 -4.30
N GLN A 129 -35.15 4.38 -4.39
CA GLN A 129 -35.08 5.68 -3.70
C GLN A 129 -34.93 5.52 -2.18
N ARG A 130 -35.47 4.45 -1.58
CA ARG A 130 -35.28 4.15 -0.16
C ARG A 130 -33.81 3.91 0.16
N HIS A 131 -33.08 3.16 -0.68
CA HIS A 131 -31.64 2.96 -0.50
C HIS A 131 -30.86 4.28 -0.56
N LEU A 132 -31.20 5.16 -1.51
CA LEU A 132 -30.61 6.49 -1.63
C LEU A 132 -30.83 7.32 -0.36
N TRP A 133 -32.07 7.50 0.07
CA TRP A 133 -32.40 8.32 1.24
C TRP A 133 -31.86 7.73 2.54
N SER A 134 -31.87 6.40 2.70
CA SER A 134 -31.22 5.75 3.84
C SER A 134 -29.73 6.03 3.88
N MET A 135 -29.05 6.00 2.73
CA MET A 135 -27.61 6.26 2.68
C MET A 135 -27.26 7.71 2.97
N ILE A 136 -28.01 8.66 2.39
CA ILE A 136 -27.87 10.08 2.71
C ILE A 136 -28.12 10.31 4.21
N GLY A 137 -29.16 9.69 4.78
CA GLY A 137 -29.45 9.76 6.21
C GLY A 137 -28.28 9.28 7.08
N ILE A 138 -27.68 8.14 6.72
CA ILE A 138 -26.49 7.61 7.42
C ILE A 138 -25.29 8.58 7.32
N GLN A 139 -25.04 9.19 6.15
CA GLN A 139 -23.96 10.17 5.97
C GLN A 139 -24.17 11.43 6.81
N ILE A 140 -25.41 11.93 6.87
CA ILE A 140 -25.78 13.07 7.71
C ILE A 140 -25.58 12.73 9.19
N ILE A 141 -26.10 11.58 9.66
CA ILE A 141 -25.94 11.13 11.05
C ILE A 141 -24.46 11.00 11.41
N ARG A 142 -23.65 10.36 10.54
CA ARG A 142 -22.20 10.25 10.74
C ARG A 142 -21.57 11.62 10.94
N THR A 143 -21.88 12.57 10.05
CA THR A 143 -21.30 13.92 10.10
C THR A 143 -21.74 14.69 11.34
N ILE A 144 -23.01 14.56 11.75
CA ILE A 144 -23.50 15.15 13.01
C ILE A 144 -22.72 14.60 14.19
N VAL A 145 -22.51 13.27 14.25
CA VAL A 145 -21.69 12.66 15.31
C VAL A 145 -20.26 13.23 15.30
N VAL A 146 -19.63 13.37 14.13
CA VAL A 146 -18.29 13.99 14.03
C VAL A 146 -18.30 15.44 14.55
N VAL A 147 -19.32 16.23 14.22
CA VAL A 147 -19.48 17.61 14.71
C VAL A 147 -19.67 17.65 16.23
N LEU A 148 -20.50 16.76 16.79
CA LEU A 148 -20.71 16.64 18.24
C LEU A 148 -19.42 16.24 18.98
N LEU A 149 -18.56 15.47 18.32
CA LEU A 149 -17.22 15.12 18.79
C LEU A 149 -16.16 16.20 18.47
N SER A 150 -16.58 17.41 18.09
CA SER A 150 -15.68 18.53 17.76
C SER A 150 -14.69 18.19 16.63
N GLY A 151 -15.10 17.37 15.65
CA GLY A 151 -14.24 16.90 14.57
C GLY A 151 -13.20 15.84 14.99
N ARG A 152 -13.24 15.35 16.23
CA ARG A 152 -12.31 14.35 16.77
C ARG A 152 -12.95 12.97 16.66
N ASP A 153 -12.99 12.45 15.43
CA ASP A 153 -13.60 11.15 15.13
C ASP A 153 -12.60 9.98 15.20
N SER A 154 -13.08 8.76 14.90
CA SER A 154 -12.27 7.55 14.91
C SER A 154 -11.16 7.51 13.87
N ASN A 155 -11.17 8.39 12.86
CA ASN A 155 -10.14 8.49 11.83
C ASN A 155 -9.07 9.54 12.17
N HIS A 156 -9.33 10.44 13.14
CA HIS A 156 -8.39 11.48 13.59
C HIS A 156 -7.80 11.15 14.96
N LEU A 157 -6.91 10.15 14.99
CA LEU A 157 -6.19 9.78 16.20
C LEU A 157 -4.84 10.49 16.28
N VAL A 158 -4.47 10.95 17.47
CA VAL A 158 -3.17 11.60 17.69
C VAL A 158 -2.06 10.56 17.74
N TYR A 159 -1.02 10.77 16.93
CA TYR A 159 0.14 9.90 16.89
C TYR A 159 1.43 10.70 17.00
N LYS A 160 2.42 10.12 17.68
CA LYS A 160 3.80 10.63 17.65
C LYS A 160 4.47 10.37 16.30
N THR A 161 4.19 9.19 15.72
CA THR A 161 4.69 8.73 14.43
C THR A 161 3.54 8.04 13.72
N ALA A 162 3.32 8.37 12.44
CA ALA A 162 2.28 7.77 11.63
C ALA A 162 2.48 6.25 11.57
N PRO A 163 1.52 5.46 12.06
CA PRO A 163 1.62 4.01 12.09
C PRO A 163 1.55 3.41 10.69
N LYS A 164 1.88 2.11 10.60
CA LYS A 164 1.66 1.34 9.38
C LYS A 164 0.17 1.15 9.15
N ASP A 165 -0.25 1.30 7.91
CA ASP A 165 -1.59 0.98 7.47
C ASP A 165 -1.74 -0.54 7.29
N PRO A 166 -2.62 -1.22 8.06
CA PRO A 166 -2.78 -2.67 7.99
C PRO A 166 -3.76 -3.10 6.89
N ASN A 167 -4.57 -2.18 6.35
CA ASN A 167 -5.71 -2.52 5.51
C ASN A 167 -5.40 -2.33 4.03
N TRP A 168 -5.72 -3.33 3.21
CA TRP A 168 -5.55 -3.20 1.77
C TRP A 168 -6.69 -2.38 1.12
N ILE A 169 -7.93 -2.59 1.58
CA ILE A 169 -9.15 -2.09 0.94
C ILE A 169 -9.67 -0.79 1.58
N PHE A 170 -9.75 -0.75 2.91
CA PHE A 170 -10.39 0.33 3.65
C PHE A 170 -9.39 1.33 4.22
N ALA A 171 -9.71 2.62 4.12
CA ALA A 171 -9.00 3.72 4.75
C ALA A 171 -9.43 3.82 6.22
N GLY A 172 -8.53 3.43 7.12
CA GLY A 172 -8.68 3.59 8.57
C GLY A 172 -7.87 4.77 9.12
N PRO A 173 -7.83 4.97 10.45
CA PRO A 173 -7.11 6.08 11.08
C PRO A 173 -5.61 6.11 10.74
N GLU A 174 -4.96 4.95 10.61
CA GLU A 174 -3.54 4.88 10.25
C GLU A 174 -3.28 5.41 8.84
N TYR A 175 -4.19 5.09 7.91
CA TYR A 175 -4.12 5.57 6.54
C TYR A 175 -4.41 7.08 6.48
N HIS A 176 -5.40 7.55 7.24
CA HIS A 176 -5.73 8.97 7.31
C HIS A 176 -4.61 9.81 7.94
N ALA A 177 -3.94 9.27 8.95
CA ALA A 177 -2.74 9.87 9.51
C ALA A 177 -1.63 10.05 8.45
N LEU A 178 -1.40 9.04 7.61
CA LEU A 178 -0.45 9.13 6.49
C LEU A 178 -0.88 10.18 5.44
N HIS A 179 -2.19 10.33 5.20
CA HIS A 179 -2.72 11.41 4.36
C HIS A 179 -2.37 12.79 4.92
N HIS A 180 -2.53 13.03 6.22
CA HIS A 180 -2.14 14.31 6.81
C HIS A 180 -0.64 14.58 6.78
N VAL A 181 0.20 13.55 6.93
CA VAL A 181 1.66 13.69 6.73
C VAL A 181 2.01 13.97 5.28
N TYR A 182 1.33 13.34 4.31
CA TYR A 182 1.54 13.51 2.88
C TYR A 182 0.24 13.87 2.15
N PRO A 183 -0.22 15.14 2.20
CA PRO A 183 -1.56 15.53 1.71
C PRO A 183 -1.83 15.25 0.23
N ASP A 184 -0.80 15.23 -0.61
CA ASP A 184 -0.93 14.89 -2.04
C ASP A 184 -1.06 13.38 -2.31
N ARG A 185 -1.07 12.54 -1.26
CA ARG A 185 -1.07 11.08 -1.29
C ARG A 185 -2.10 10.56 -0.28
N TYR A 186 -2.36 9.25 -0.32
CA TYR A 186 -3.33 8.59 0.55
C TYR A 186 -4.72 9.26 0.46
N ILE A 187 -5.27 9.32 -0.74
CA ILE A 187 -6.44 10.15 -1.08
C ILE A 187 -7.77 9.53 -0.64
N GLY A 188 -7.83 8.20 -0.59
CA GLY A 188 -9.05 7.46 -0.30
C GLY A 188 -9.66 7.84 1.04
N SER A 189 -10.95 8.14 1.05
CA SER A 189 -11.67 8.56 2.25
C SER A 189 -12.22 7.37 3.04
N PHE A 190 -12.78 6.37 2.36
CA PHE A 190 -13.23 5.13 2.99
C PHE A 190 -12.71 3.89 2.27
N ILE A 191 -12.80 3.84 0.93
CA ILE A 191 -12.15 2.80 0.12
C ILE A 191 -10.90 3.35 -0.54
N LYS A 192 -9.90 2.50 -0.76
CA LYS A 192 -8.62 2.87 -1.42
C LYS A 192 -8.64 2.65 -2.93
N LEU A 193 -9.82 2.56 -3.52
CA LEU A 193 -9.97 2.25 -4.95
C LEU A 193 -9.30 3.30 -5.82
N PHE A 194 -9.45 4.58 -5.48
CA PHE A 194 -8.75 5.67 -6.15
C PHE A 194 -7.23 5.46 -6.09
N ASP A 195 -6.68 5.19 -4.91
CA ASP A 195 -5.24 5.02 -4.80
C ASP A 195 -4.70 3.77 -5.47
N TRP A 196 -5.49 2.70 -5.54
CA TRP A 196 -5.11 1.50 -6.30
C TRP A 196 -5.05 1.76 -7.80
N VAL A 197 -5.98 2.52 -8.35
CA VAL A 197 -5.99 2.77 -9.79
C VAL A 197 -4.93 3.80 -10.16
N TRP A 198 -4.82 4.90 -9.38
CA TRP A 198 -3.92 6.02 -9.69
C TRP A 198 -2.54 5.94 -9.03
N GLY A 199 -2.31 4.99 -8.12
CA GLY A 199 -1.02 4.81 -7.45
C GLY A 199 -0.68 5.97 -6.49
N THR A 200 -1.61 6.33 -5.60
CA THR A 200 -1.44 7.42 -4.63
C THR A 200 -1.26 6.96 -3.18
N SER A 201 -1.22 5.66 -2.89
CA SER A 201 -1.04 5.08 -1.54
C SER A 201 0.39 5.15 -0.99
N TYR A 202 1.29 5.90 -1.62
CA TYR A 202 2.66 6.04 -1.14
C TYR A 202 3.33 7.32 -1.68
N SER A 203 4.18 7.92 -0.85
CA SER A 203 5.02 9.06 -1.23
C SER A 203 6.50 8.71 -1.17
N VAL A 204 7.21 8.79 -2.29
CA VAL A 204 8.69 8.82 -2.31
C VAL A 204 9.25 10.24 -2.23
N ARG A 205 8.45 11.24 -2.60
CA ARG A 205 8.90 12.62 -2.75
C ARG A 205 9.45 13.14 -1.41
N GLY A 206 10.62 13.74 -1.46
CA GLY A 206 11.29 14.30 -0.28
C GLY A 206 11.87 13.26 0.69
N LYS A 207 11.79 11.95 0.41
CA LYS A 207 12.46 10.93 1.22
C LYS A 207 13.93 10.79 0.82
N ARG A 208 14.77 10.44 1.80
CA ARG A 208 16.20 10.12 1.62
C ARG A 208 16.38 8.61 1.58
N PHE A 209 17.05 8.12 0.56
CA PHE A 209 17.27 6.69 0.34
C PHE A 209 18.75 6.32 0.55
N VAL A 210 18.96 5.15 1.13
CA VAL A 210 20.24 4.45 1.11
C VAL A 210 20.05 3.11 0.42
N ILE A 211 20.95 2.75 -0.49
CA ILE A 211 20.86 1.50 -1.25
C ILE A 211 22.17 0.71 -1.22
N THR A 212 22.09 -0.56 -0.85
CA THR A 212 23.15 -1.54 -1.08
C THR A 212 22.93 -2.24 -2.42
N GLY A 213 24.01 -2.62 -3.11
CA GLY A 213 23.89 -3.21 -4.45
C GLY A 213 23.41 -2.21 -5.51
N GLY A 214 23.60 -0.91 -5.30
CA GLY A 214 23.18 0.15 -6.24
C GLY A 214 23.85 0.05 -7.62
N ASN A 215 25.04 -0.54 -7.70
CA ASN A 215 25.72 -0.84 -8.96
C ASN A 215 25.21 -2.12 -9.65
N GLY A 216 24.28 -2.86 -9.03
CA GLY A 216 23.63 -4.01 -9.65
C GLY A 216 22.62 -3.59 -10.72
N ALA A 217 22.17 -4.54 -11.54
CA ALA A 217 21.20 -4.26 -12.60
C ALA A 217 19.89 -3.69 -12.05
N PHE A 218 19.30 -4.32 -11.02
CA PHE A 218 18.12 -3.80 -10.34
C PHE A 218 18.40 -2.50 -9.59
N GLY A 219 19.55 -2.43 -8.89
CA GLY A 219 19.95 -1.25 -8.13
C GLY A 219 19.98 0.02 -8.99
N ARG A 220 20.61 -0.03 -10.16
CA ARG A 220 20.63 1.12 -11.08
C ARG A 220 19.23 1.45 -11.61
N ALA A 221 18.44 0.42 -11.94
CA ALA A 221 17.10 0.61 -12.49
C ALA A 221 16.14 1.24 -11.47
N ILE A 222 16.16 0.81 -10.21
CA ILE A 222 15.29 1.39 -9.17
C ILE A 222 15.72 2.81 -8.80
N VAL A 223 17.03 3.10 -8.80
CA VAL A 223 17.54 4.47 -8.62
C VAL A 223 17.00 5.40 -9.70
N ALA A 224 17.04 4.98 -10.97
CA ALA A 224 16.50 5.77 -12.08
C ALA A 224 14.99 6.06 -11.94
N GLU A 225 14.20 5.10 -11.45
CA GLU A 225 12.77 5.33 -11.17
C GLU A 225 12.56 6.30 -9.99
N LEU A 226 13.37 6.20 -8.93
CA LEU A 226 13.26 7.06 -7.76
C LEU A 226 13.66 8.52 -8.06
N GLU A 227 14.72 8.73 -8.83
CA GLU A 227 15.17 10.07 -9.24
C GLU A 227 14.10 10.84 -10.01
N GLN A 228 13.26 10.14 -10.78
CA GLN A 228 12.14 10.75 -11.52
C GLN A 228 10.99 11.23 -10.63
N GLU A 229 10.91 10.80 -9.37
CA GLU A 229 9.79 11.11 -8.48
C GLU A 229 10.10 12.17 -7.41
N GLY A 230 11.26 12.84 -7.49
CA GLY A 230 11.61 13.95 -6.61
C GLY A 230 11.98 13.51 -5.19
N VAL A 231 12.69 12.39 -5.07
CA VAL A 231 13.38 12.02 -3.81
C VAL A 231 14.37 13.11 -3.39
N GLN A 232 14.62 13.23 -2.08
CA GLN A 232 15.53 14.27 -1.59
C GLN A 232 17.00 13.92 -1.88
N SER A 233 17.38 12.66 -1.68
CA SER A 233 18.74 12.18 -1.95
C SER A 233 18.77 10.66 -2.03
N ILE A 234 19.69 10.10 -2.80
CA ILE A 234 19.98 8.67 -2.82
C ILE A 234 21.48 8.47 -2.58
N ARG A 235 21.85 7.65 -1.59
CA ARG A 235 23.25 7.24 -1.34
C ARG A 235 23.41 5.75 -1.58
N SER A 236 24.33 5.37 -2.49
CA SER A 236 24.69 3.96 -2.65
C SER A 236 25.85 3.59 -1.72
N LEU A 237 25.70 2.50 -0.96
CA LEU A 237 26.76 1.92 -0.13
C LEU A 237 27.51 0.84 -0.91
N LYS A 238 28.82 1.00 -1.03
CA LYS A 238 29.72 0.07 -1.70
C LYS A 238 30.25 -0.96 -0.72
N PHE A 239 30.07 -2.24 -1.05
CA PHE A 239 30.66 -3.35 -0.29
C PHE A 239 32.20 -3.29 -0.34
N GLY A 240 32.86 -3.55 0.78
CA GLY A 240 34.30 -3.42 0.98
C GLY A 240 34.79 -1.99 1.27
N VAL A 241 33.94 -0.96 1.11
CA VAL A 241 34.28 0.44 1.37
C VAL A 241 33.42 1.00 2.49
N ASP A 242 32.10 1.06 2.27
CA ASP A 242 31.14 1.61 3.21
C ASP A 242 30.68 0.58 4.24
N TRP A 243 30.85 -0.73 3.95
CA TRP A 243 30.55 -1.85 4.85
C TRP A 243 31.11 -3.16 4.28
N ASP A 244 31.29 -4.16 5.13
CA ASP A 244 31.61 -5.54 4.75
C ASP A 244 31.05 -6.51 5.81
N HIS A 245 31.34 -7.81 5.68
CA HIS A 245 30.82 -8.84 6.59
C HIS A 245 31.33 -8.73 8.04
N GLN A 246 32.32 -7.88 8.31
CA GLN A 246 32.92 -7.68 9.63
C GLN A 246 32.70 -6.26 10.14
N ASN A 247 32.56 -5.28 9.24
CA ASN A 247 32.58 -3.84 9.56
C ASN A 247 31.29 -3.13 9.14
N PHE A 248 30.15 -3.55 9.67
CA PHE A 248 28.86 -2.91 9.38
C PHE A 248 28.71 -1.50 9.98
N GLU A 249 29.45 -1.20 11.05
CA GLU A 249 29.40 0.07 11.77
C GLU A 249 29.73 1.28 10.86
N LYS A 250 30.54 1.06 9.81
CA LYS A 250 30.86 2.06 8.78
C LYS A 250 29.61 2.60 8.06
N ALA A 251 28.54 1.83 8.00
CA ALA A 251 27.29 2.23 7.37
C ALA A 251 26.40 3.12 8.26
N ILE A 252 26.64 3.19 9.59
CA ILE A 252 25.73 3.86 10.55
C ILE A 252 25.46 5.31 10.19
N ALA A 253 26.49 6.06 9.79
CA ALA A 253 26.33 7.46 9.41
C ALA A 253 25.37 7.63 8.21
N ALA A 254 25.36 6.69 7.27
CA ALA A 254 24.42 6.70 6.15
C ALA A 254 23.01 6.25 6.59
N LEU A 255 22.94 5.18 7.38
CA LEU A 255 21.68 4.58 7.84
C LEU A 255 20.88 5.52 8.75
N SER A 256 21.55 6.23 9.67
CA SER A 256 20.90 7.22 10.56
C SER A 256 20.34 8.42 9.79
N ALA A 257 20.92 8.75 8.63
CA ALA A 257 20.56 9.89 7.82
C ALA A 257 19.53 9.60 6.71
N CYS A 258 19.02 8.36 6.58
CA CYS A 258 18.05 8.01 5.53
C CYS A 258 16.66 7.68 6.09
N ASP A 259 15.64 7.81 5.26
CA ASP A 259 14.25 7.44 5.59
C ASP A 259 13.93 6.03 5.09
N VAL A 260 14.56 5.61 3.99
CA VAL A 260 14.35 4.31 3.35
C VAL A 260 15.69 3.61 3.07
N LEU A 261 15.83 2.36 3.54
CA LEU A 261 16.95 1.47 3.24
C LEU A 261 16.54 0.43 2.19
N ILE A 262 17.22 0.41 1.04
CA ILE A 262 17.05 -0.59 -0.01
C ILE A 262 18.18 -1.63 0.07
N LEU A 263 17.80 -2.88 0.26
CA LEU A 263 18.68 -4.05 0.33
C LEU A 263 18.60 -4.80 -1.00
N ALA A 264 19.41 -4.35 -1.98
CA ALA A 264 19.46 -4.91 -3.33
C ALA A 264 20.79 -5.64 -3.63
N HIS A 265 21.67 -5.81 -2.64
CA HIS A 265 22.85 -6.65 -2.78
C HIS A 265 22.48 -8.14 -2.74
N GLY A 266 23.32 -8.95 -3.38
CA GLY A 266 23.19 -10.40 -3.29
C GLY A 266 24.13 -11.13 -4.25
N THR A 267 24.30 -12.42 -4.01
CA THR A 267 25.23 -13.29 -4.75
C THR A 267 24.70 -14.72 -4.86
N LYS A 268 25.13 -15.43 -5.92
CA LYS A 268 24.94 -16.89 -6.08
C LYS A 268 26.19 -17.68 -5.67
N GLY A 269 27.24 -16.98 -5.23
CA GLY A 269 28.55 -17.52 -4.88
C GLY A 269 28.58 -18.33 -3.58
N GLN A 270 29.80 -18.61 -3.10
CA GLN A 270 30.00 -19.37 -1.85
C GLN A 270 29.51 -18.61 -0.61
N ASP A 271 29.54 -17.28 -0.67
CA ASP A 271 29.11 -16.33 0.34
C ASP A 271 27.59 -16.04 0.30
N ALA A 272 26.80 -16.82 -0.44
CA ALA A 272 25.37 -16.57 -0.63
C ALA A 272 24.58 -16.42 0.68
N VAL A 273 24.85 -17.25 1.69
CA VAL A 273 24.17 -17.14 3.00
C VAL A 273 24.57 -15.86 3.72
N GLU A 274 25.86 -15.52 3.70
CA GLU A 274 26.38 -14.35 4.38
C GLU A 274 25.88 -13.05 3.74
N SER A 275 25.85 -13.00 2.41
CA SER A 275 25.34 -11.86 1.62
C SER A 275 23.80 -11.77 1.62
N ASN A 276 23.09 -12.83 1.29
CA ASN A 276 21.63 -12.74 1.09
C ASN A 276 20.81 -12.85 2.39
N CYS A 277 21.43 -13.24 3.51
CA CYS A 277 20.74 -13.42 4.79
C CYS A 277 21.42 -12.64 5.92
N ASN A 278 22.62 -13.04 6.36
CA ASN A 278 23.23 -12.52 7.60
C ASN A 278 23.47 -11.00 7.53
N SER A 279 24.13 -10.53 6.48
CA SER A 279 24.39 -9.10 6.28
C SER A 279 23.11 -8.28 6.10
N THR A 280 22.11 -8.83 5.41
CA THR A 280 20.78 -8.20 5.28
C THR A 280 20.14 -8.02 6.65
N VAL A 281 20.11 -9.06 7.50
CA VAL A 281 19.57 -8.98 8.87
C VAL A 281 20.33 -7.92 9.68
N ARG A 282 21.67 -7.94 9.65
CA ARG A 282 22.50 -6.98 10.40
C ARG A 282 22.27 -5.54 9.97
N LEU A 283 22.16 -5.27 8.67
CA LEU A 283 21.88 -3.93 8.15
C LEU A 283 20.50 -3.42 8.56
N VAL A 284 19.47 -4.27 8.56
CA VAL A 284 18.13 -3.90 9.06
C VAL A 284 18.19 -3.55 10.54
N GLN A 285 18.84 -4.38 11.36
CA GLN A 285 18.98 -4.13 12.79
C GLN A 285 19.71 -2.81 13.08
N LEU A 286 20.83 -2.56 12.40
CA LEU A 286 21.58 -1.30 12.56
C LEU A 286 20.76 -0.10 12.13
N PHE A 287 20.01 -0.20 11.03
CA PHE A 287 19.13 0.86 10.59
C PHE A 287 18.04 1.15 11.64
N LYS A 288 17.37 0.12 12.15
CA LYS A 288 16.38 0.26 13.24
C LYS A 288 16.96 0.91 14.49
N GLN A 289 18.16 0.48 14.91
CA GLN A 289 18.80 0.96 16.14
C GLN A 289 19.27 2.41 16.04
N ASN A 290 19.72 2.84 14.87
CA ASN A 290 20.41 4.13 14.70
C ASN A 290 19.55 5.19 13.99
N ARG A 291 18.34 4.85 13.54
CA ARG A 291 17.47 5.82 12.88
C ARG A 291 16.67 6.60 13.93
N PRO A 292 16.93 7.92 14.14
CA PRO A 292 16.12 8.73 15.03
C PRO A 292 14.69 8.88 14.50
N ILE A 293 13.80 9.51 15.27
CA ILE A 293 12.49 9.93 14.75
C ILE A 293 12.70 11.09 13.77
N ASN A 294 11.98 11.10 12.65
CA ASN A 294 11.98 12.23 11.74
C ASN A 294 10.93 13.26 12.19
N GLU A 295 11.35 14.34 12.83
CA GLU A 295 10.41 15.36 13.32
C GLU A 295 9.73 16.15 12.19
N THR A 296 10.39 16.29 11.04
CA THR A 296 9.84 17.01 9.88
C THR A 296 8.72 16.22 9.19
N SER A 297 8.85 14.90 9.15
CA SER A 297 7.84 13.98 8.60
C SER A 297 7.75 12.75 9.52
N PRO A 298 6.87 12.78 10.53
CA PRO A 298 6.82 11.77 11.59
C PRO A 298 6.27 10.45 11.06
N THR A 299 7.07 9.70 10.31
CA THR A 299 6.71 8.40 9.73
C THR A 299 7.71 7.33 10.12
N LEU A 300 7.25 6.08 10.15
CA LEU A 300 8.11 4.95 10.42
C LEU A 300 9.25 4.85 9.38
N PRO A 301 10.47 4.47 9.81
CA PRO A 301 11.54 4.15 8.89
C PRO A 301 11.21 2.92 8.05
N GLU A 302 11.75 2.87 6.84
CA GLU A 302 11.30 1.92 5.84
C GLU A 302 12.44 1.08 5.25
N VAL A 303 12.20 -0.20 5.04
CA VAL A 303 13.18 -1.16 4.50
C VAL A 303 12.58 -1.84 3.28
N TRP A 304 13.29 -1.82 2.15
CA TRP A 304 12.92 -2.53 0.94
C TRP A 304 13.93 -3.63 0.67
N TYR A 305 13.52 -4.88 0.79
CA TYR A 305 14.39 -6.03 0.52
C TYR A 305 14.08 -6.66 -0.84
N VAL A 306 15.13 -6.91 -1.62
CA VAL A 306 15.03 -7.61 -2.91
C VAL A 306 15.24 -9.11 -2.68
N GLY A 307 14.12 -9.83 -2.59
CA GLY A 307 14.03 -11.28 -2.58
C GLY A 307 14.12 -11.91 -3.96
N SER A 308 13.48 -13.06 -4.16
CA SER A 308 13.39 -13.73 -5.46
C SER A 308 12.36 -14.85 -5.46
N GLU A 309 11.74 -15.14 -6.61
CA GLU A 309 10.83 -16.30 -6.76
C GLU A 309 11.45 -17.67 -6.40
N ILE A 310 12.78 -17.77 -6.35
CA ILE A 310 13.50 -18.98 -5.91
C ILE A 310 13.17 -19.36 -4.44
N GLU A 311 12.64 -18.42 -3.67
CA GLU A 311 12.09 -18.64 -2.33
C GLU A 311 10.95 -19.66 -2.36
N PHE A 312 10.19 -19.70 -3.47
CA PHE A 312 9.05 -20.59 -3.68
C PHE A 312 9.45 -21.89 -4.38
N HIS A 313 10.02 -21.83 -5.58
CA HIS A 313 10.20 -22.98 -6.46
C HIS A 313 11.57 -23.68 -6.28
N PRO A 314 11.71 -24.99 -6.58
CA PRO A 314 12.97 -25.71 -6.42
C PRO A 314 14.08 -25.21 -7.38
N ALA A 315 15.32 -25.60 -7.10
CA ALA A 315 16.50 -25.24 -7.89
C ALA A 315 16.71 -26.09 -9.16
N PHE A 316 15.76 -26.98 -9.48
CA PHE A 316 15.75 -27.84 -10.68
C PHE A 316 17.10 -28.51 -11.02
N GLY A 317 17.81 -29.00 -10.00
CA GLY A 317 19.09 -29.72 -10.16
C GLY A 317 20.34 -28.85 -10.33
N ASN A 318 20.24 -27.52 -10.36
CA ASN A 318 21.39 -26.64 -10.49
C ASN A 318 22.00 -26.30 -9.10
N LYS A 319 23.26 -26.67 -8.88
CA LYS A 319 23.97 -26.51 -7.59
C LYS A 319 24.15 -25.04 -7.16
N GLU A 320 24.38 -24.12 -8.09
CA GLU A 320 24.49 -22.69 -7.78
C GLU A 320 23.13 -22.11 -7.39
N LEU A 321 22.07 -22.49 -8.12
CA LEU A 321 20.70 -22.13 -7.76
C LEU A 321 20.27 -22.77 -6.45
N GLN A 322 20.79 -23.94 -6.08
CA GLN A 322 20.49 -24.57 -4.79
C GLN A 322 21.04 -23.74 -3.63
N ARG A 323 22.30 -23.30 -3.71
CA ARG A 323 22.89 -22.40 -2.70
C ARG A 323 22.16 -21.06 -2.63
N TYR A 324 21.87 -20.46 -3.79
CA TYR A 324 21.09 -19.22 -3.86
C TYR A 324 19.69 -19.39 -3.23
N SER A 325 18.97 -20.45 -3.59
CA SER A 325 17.66 -20.79 -3.02
C SER A 325 17.72 -20.98 -1.51
N GLN A 326 18.70 -21.74 -1.01
CA GLN A 326 18.90 -21.94 0.43
C GLN A 326 19.14 -20.61 1.16
N SER A 327 19.99 -19.74 0.61
CA SER A 327 20.27 -18.45 1.24
C SER A 327 19.05 -17.53 1.30
N LYS A 328 18.26 -17.42 0.22
CA LYS A 328 17.03 -16.61 0.18
C LYS A 328 15.95 -17.19 1.10
N ARG A 329 15.82 -18.51 1.16
CA ARG A 329 14.87 -19.19 2.07
C ARG A 329 15.25 -19.06 3.53
N ARG A 330 16.55 -19.08 3.86
CA ARG A 330 17.04 -18.88 5.22
C ARG A 330 16.68 -17.49 5.77
N PHE A 331 16.57 -16.49 4.89
CA PHE A 331 16.15 -15.15 5.27
C PHE A 331 14.64 -15.02 5.52
N LEU A 332 13.79 -15.91 4.99
CA LEU A 332 12.33 -15.77 5.06
C LEU A 332 11.78 -15.61 6.50
N PRO A 333 12.25 -16.35 7.52
CA PRO A 333 11.77 -16.13 8.88
C PRO A 333 12.06 -14.73 9.43
N HIS A 334 13.22 -14.17 9.09
CA HIS A 334 13.57 -12.79 9.46
C HIS A 334 12.70 -11.79 8.68
N ALA A 335 12.52 -12.01 7.37
CA ALA A 335 11.63 -11.21 6.54
C ALA A 335 10.20 -11.19 7.09
N ARG A 336 9.68 -12.34 7.56
CA ARG A 336 8.36 -12.44 8.22
C ARG A 336 8.32 -11.62 9.51
N SER A 337 9.33 -11.72 10.36
CA SER A 337 9.44 -10.89 11.57
C SER A 337 9.50 -9.40 11.27
N PHE A 338 10.28 -8.98 10.25
CA PHE A 338 10.36 -7.57 9.85
C PHE A 338 9.05 -7.07 9.21
N PHE A 339 8.32 -7.92 8.50
CA PHE A 339 7.03 -7.56 7.88
C PHE A 339 5.97 -7.14 8.90
N ASP A 340 5.96 -7.77 10.08
CA ASP A 340 5.01 -7.49 11.15
C ASP A 340 5.58 -6.60 12.26
N ASP A 341 6.84 -6.22 12.16
CA ASP A 341 7.49 -5.28 13.06
C ASP A 341 6.72 -3.95 13.11
N ALA A 342 6.49 -3.42 14.31
CA ALA A 342 5.72 -2.19 14.51
C ALA A 342 6.57 -0.94 14.29
N ASP A 343 7.90 -1.05 14.40
CA ASP A 343 8.81 0.10 14.38
C ASP A 343 9.33 0.42 12.97
N ILE A 344 9.03 -0.41 11.97
CA ILE A 344 9.43 -0.21 10.59
C ILE A 344 8.28 -0.52 9.62
N ILE A 345 8.37 0.07 8.43
CA ILE A 345 7.66 -0.42 7.26
C ILE A 345 8.62 -1.32 6.48
N TYR A 346 8.37 -2.62 6.47
CA TYR A 346 9.17 -3.55 5.67
C TYR A 346 8.43 -3.91 4.37
N ARG A 347 9.12 -3.80 3.24
CA ARG A 347 8.67 -4.25 1.94
C ARG A 347 9.50 -5.42 1.43
N HIS A 348 8.82 -6.47 1.02
CA HIS A 348 9.42 -7.68 0.49
C HIS A 348 9.17 -7.76 -1.02
N ILE A 349 10.18 -7.40 -1.82
CA ILE A 349 10.11 -7.36 -3.27
C ILE A 349 10.53 -8.73 -3.81
N VAL A 350 9.64 -9.41 -4.53
CA VAL A 350 9.87 -10.77 -5.02
C VAL A 350 9.89 -10.76 -6.55
N PRO A 351 11.06 -10.53 -7.16
CA PRO A 351 11.23 -10.57 -8.59
C PRO A 351 11.38 -12.00 -9.12
N SER A 352 10.72 -12.23 -10.24
CA SER A 352 11.08 -13.24 -11.24
C SER A 352 12.45 -12.94 -11.85
N ALA A 353 13.03 -13.91 -12.58
CA ALA A 353 14.33 -13.71 -13.21
C ALA A 353 14.27 -12.52 -14.19
N PHE A 354 15.24 -11.61 -14.10
CA PHE A 354 15.43 -10.50 -15.05
C PHE A 354 16.89 -10.47 -15.51
N GLN A 355 17.11 -9.88 -16.68
CA GLN A 355 18.43 -9.76 -17.28
C GLN A 355 19.38 -9.00 -16.35
N SER A 356 20.43 -9.68 -15.91
CA SER A 356 21.43 -9.14 -15.00
C SER A 356 22.76 -9.92 -15.10
N PRO A 357 23.86 -9.43 -14.49
CA PRO A 357 25.07 -10.22 -14.34
C PRO A 357 24.87 -11.56 -13.61
N MET A 358 23.76 -11.72 -12.87
CA MET A 358 23.43 -12.98 -12.18
C MET A 358 22.78 -14.02 -13.10
N GLY A 359 22.40 -13.66 -14.33
CA GLY A 359 21.86 -14.61 -15.32
C GLY A 359 20.96 -13.96 -16.38
N PRO A 360 20.75 -14.68 -17.50
CA PRO A 360 19.86 -14.22 -18.57
C PRO A 360 18.39 -14.35 -18.14
N ALA A 361 17.55 -13.47 -18.67
CA ALA A 361 16.09 -13.57 -18.62
C ALA A 361 15.47 -12.71 -19.72
N ILE A 362 14.17 -12.88 -19.96
CA ILE A 362 13.43 -12.18 -21.02
C ILE A 362 13.22 -10.70 -20.67
N LEU A 363 12.97 -10.41 -19.39
CA LEU A 363 12.64 -9.07 -18.93
C LEU A 363 13.87 -8.34 -18.40
N SER A 364 13.91 -7.02 -18.61
CA SER A 364 15.02 -6.18 -18.16
C SER A 364 14.89 -5.80 -16.68
N ALA A 365 16.01 -5.38 -16.07
CA ALA A 365 15.98 -4.78 -14.73
C ALA A 365 15.10 -3.52 -14.66
N GLY A 366 15.01 -2.75 -15.76
CA GLY A 366 14.12 -1.60 -15.87
C GLY A 366 12.64 -1.98 -15.76
N TRP A 367 12.24 -3.10 -16.38
CA TRP A 367 10.89 -3.62 -16.20
C TRP A 367 10.64 -4.01 -14.73
N ALA A 368 11.59 -4.72 -14.11
CA ALA A 368 11.46 -5.13 -12.71
C ALA A 368 11.33 -3.93 -11.75
N ALA A 369 12.10 -2.86 -11.97
CA ALA A 369 12.02 -1.63 -11.19
C ALA A 369 10.68 -0.90 -11.39
N ARG A 370 10.20 -0.75 -12.63
CA ARG A 370 8.87 -0.17 -12.91
C ARG A 370 7.73 -0.94 -12.26
N CYS A 371 7.76 -2.27 -12.35
CA CYS A 371 6.77 -3.13 -11.69
C CYS A 371 6.85 -3.02 -10.16
N THR A 372 8.06 -2.92 -9.60
CA THR A 372 8.26 -2.66 -8.17
C THR A 372 7.55 -1.36 -7.77
N MET A 373 7.84 -0.27 -8.47
CA MET A 373 7.27 1.04 -8.18
C MET A 373 5.76 1.08 -8.43
N PHE A 374 5.25 0.37 -9.45
CA PHE A 374 3.82 0.23 -9.70
C PHE A 374 3.06 -0.32 -8.48
N TRP A 375 3.59 -1.35 -7.84
CA TRP A 375 3.01 -1.95 -6.64
C TRP A 375 3.21 -1.10 -5.39
N ILE A 376 4.40 -0.53 -5.20
CA ILE A 376 4.70 0.34 -4.04
C ILE A 376 3.80 1.58 -4.04
N ARG A 377 3.58 2.23 -5.20
CA ARG A 377 2.66 3.36 -5.36
C ARG A 377 1.22 3.01 -4.98
N ARG A 378 0.84 1.73 -5.02
CA ARG A 378 -0.47 1.21 -4.61
C ARG A 378 -0.50 0.71 -3.16
N GLY A 379 0.60 0.89 -2.43
CA GLY A 379 0.70 0.58 -1.00
C GLY A 379 1.21 -0.83 -0.70
N ALA A 380 1.60 -1.62 -1.70
CA ALA A 380 1.98 -3.01 -1.51
C ALA A 380 3.24 -3.14 -0.64
N ARG A 381 3.13 -3.86 0.49
CA ARG A 381 4.29 -4.23 1.31
C ARG A 381 4.94 -5.51 0.81
N TYR A 382 4.16 -6.52 0.43
CA TYR A 382 4.66 -7.61 -0.37
C TYR A 382 4.53 -7.22 -1.84
N VAL A 383 5.63 -7.18 -2.59
CA VAL A 383 5.71 -6.58 -3.92
C VAL A 383 6.00 -7.68 -4.96
N PRO A 384 4.97 -8.28 -5.59
CA PRO A 384 5.14 -9.37 -6.54
C PRO A 384 5.59 -8.83 -7.92
N VAL A 385 6.85 -9.05 -8.28
CA VAL A 385 7.44 -8.57 -9.54
C VAL A 385 7.62 -9.76 -10.47
N THR A 386 6.52 -10.27 -11.00
CA THR A 386 6.48 -11.56 -11.68
C THR A 386 5.82 -11.51 -13.04
N TYR A 387 6.37 -12.29 -13.98
CA TYR A 387 5.70 -12.71 -15.22
C TYR A 387 5.38 -14.21 -15.23
N THR A 388 5.87 -14.98 -14.25
CA THR A 388 5.65 -16.43 -14.12
C THR A 388 4.42 -16.74 -13.25
N GLY A 389 3.99 -15.77 -12.44
CA GLY A 389 2.92 -15.92 -11.45
C GLY A 389 3.38 -16.48 -10.10
N PHE A 390 4.61 -17.01 -9.98
CA PHE A 390 5.06 -17.64 -8.74
C PHE A 390 5.14 -16.68 -7.56
N ALA A 391 5.48 -15.41 -7.77
CA ALA A 391 5.49 -14.43 -6.69
C ALA A 391 4.11 -14.26 -6.01
N TYR A 392 3.00 -14.45 -6.74
CA TYR A 392 1.64 -14.41 -6.17
C TYR A 392 1.37 -15.65 -5.30
N LEU A 393 1.81 -16.85 -5.72
CA LEU A 393 1.71 -18.03 -4.88
C LEU A 393 2.61 -17.93 -3.64
N ASN A 394 3.80 -17.33 -3.83
CA ASN A 394 4.74 -17.08 -2.74
C ASN A 394 4.19 -16.08 -1.71
N TYR A 395 3.26 -15.18 -2.08
CA TYR A 395 2.57 -14.33 -1.11
C TYR A 395 1.84 -15.17 -0.06
N PHE A 396 1.04 -16.15 -0.49
CA PHE A 396 0.31 -17.02 0.44
C PHE A 396 1.27 -17.84 1.32
N LYS A 397 2.32 -18.39 0.72
CA LYS A 397 3.38 -19.06 1.49
C LYS A 397 4.01 -18.12 2.52
N PHE A 398 4.39 -16.92 2.11
CA PHE A 398 5.05 -15.93 2.95
C PHE A 398 4.16 -15.45 4.10
N MET A 399 2.87 -15.25 3.86
CA MET A 399 1.93 -14.76 4.86
C MET A 399 1.48 -15.83 5.85
N TYR A 400 1.33 -17.08 5.40
CA TYR A 400 0.64 -18.11 6.19
C TYR A 400 1.50 -19.33 6.56
N LEU A 401 2.62 -19.59 5.86
CA LEU A 401 3.42 -20.80 6.05
C LEU A 401 4.86 -20.51 6.53
N VAL A 402 5.37 -19.30 6.33
CA VAL A 402 6.71 -18.93 6.81
C VAL A 402 6.63 -18.59 8.31
N PRO A 403 7.38 -19.29 9.18
CA PRO A 403 7.42 -18.99 10.60
C PRO A 403 8.19 -17.69 10.86
N TYR A 404 7.95 -17.06 12.01
CA TYR A 404 8.80 -15.97 12.49
C TYR A 404 10.19 -16.46 12.88
N ALA A 405 11.21 -15.60 12.79
CA ALA A 405 12.53 -15.89 13.33
C ALA A 405 12.43 -16.16 14.84
N GLN A 406 13.03 -17.26 15.31
CA GLN A 406 13.02 -17.61 16.73
C GLN A 406 14.02 -16.75 17.51
N GLY A 407 13.87 -16.65 18.83
CA GLY A 407 14.73 -15.80 19.68
C GLY A 407 16.22 -16.10 19.61
N LYS A 408 16.64 -17.30 19.15
CA LYS A 408 18.05 -17.64 18.88
C LYS A 408 18.57 -17.16 17.52
N ASP A 409 17.66 -16.78 16.61
CA ASP A 409 17.95 -16.14 15.32
C ASP A 409 17.78 -14.60 15.40
N LYS A 410 17.41 -14.06 16.57
CA LYS A 410 17.64 -12.65 16.91
C LYS A 410 19.11 -12.47 17.33
N VAL A 411 20.05 -12.74 16.42
CA VAL A 411 21.48 -12.50 16.63
C VAL A 411 21.83 -11.12 16.09
#